data_AF-A0AAU6MSU3-F1
#
_entry.id   AF-A0AAU6MSU3-F1
#
_cell.length_a   1.000
_cell.length_b   1.000
_cell.length_c   1.000
_cell.angle_alpha   90.00
_cell.angle_beta   90.00
_cell.angle_gamma   90.00
#
_symmetry.space_group_name_H-M   'P 1'
#
loop_
_entity.id
_entity.type
_entity.pdbx_description
1 polymer ?
#
loop_
_entity_poly.entity_id
_entity_poly.type
_entity_poly.pdbx_seq_one_letter_code
_entity_poly.pdbx_strand_id
1 'polypeptide(L)'
;MAAADRLVMPALRRPSAHEDLLRRCFACVDLGLRSTDTTLNDAFWFQVLELLLDDLDVLDAACPFMTDETRDYVLEKLTDFGVPLTPHWSAWAGSSPP
;
A
#
# COMPACT_ATOMS: atom_id res chain seq x y z
N MET A 1 -11.92 10.15 -6.80
CA MET A 1 -10.70 9.79 -7.57
C MET A 1 -9.83 11.00 -7.90
N ALA A 2 -9.12 11.60 -6.93
CA ALA A 2 -8.19 12.70 -7.27
C ALA A 2 -7.03 12.94 -6.29
N ALA A 3 -6.97 12.29 -5.12
CA ALA A 3 -5.91 12.59 -4.15
C ALA A 3 -4.63 11.78 -4.40
N ALA A 4 -4.74 10.45 -4.52
CA ALA A 4 -3.60 9.56 -4.73
C ALA A 4 -2.89 9.81 -6.09
N ASP A 5 -3.67 10.05 -7.14
CA ASP A 5 -3.16 10.31 -8.50
C ASP A 5 -2.39 11.64 -8.61
N ARG A 6 -2.66 12.59 -7.69
CA ARG A 6 -2.03 13.92 -7.76
C ARG A 6 -0.67 14.01 -7.07
N LEU A 7 -0.34 13.10 -6.15
CA LEU A 7 0.91 13.21 -5.37
C LEU A 7 1.60 11.86 -5.10
N VAL A 8 0.87 10.80 -4.75
CA VAL A 8 1.47 9.53 -4.35
C VAL A 8 1.96 8.74 -5.57
N MET A 9 1.14 8.60 -6.60
CA MET A 9 1.51 7.84 -7.81
C MET A 9 2.73 8.44 -8.55
N PRO A 10 2.82 9.76 -8.79
CA PRO A 10 4.03 10.35 -9.37
C PRO A 10 5.27 10.20 -8.47
N ALA A 11 5.10 10.29 -7.15
CA ALA A 11 6.19 10.11 -6.20
C ALA A 11 6.71 8.67 -6.19
N LEU A 12 5.82 7.68 -6.25
CA LEU A 12 6.19 6.26 -6.34
C LEU A 12 6.90 5.90 -7.64
N ARG A 13 6.66 6.63 -8.74
CA ARG A 13 7.44 6.47 -9.98
C ARG A 13 8.87 7.02 -9.88
N ARG A 14 9.17 7.86 -8.88
CA ARG A 14 10.51 8.39 -8.58
C ARG A 14 10.77 8.46 -7.07
N PRO A 15 10.81 7.33 -6.35
CA PRO A 15 10.81 7.31 -4.89
C PRO A 15 11.98 8.08 -4.26
N SER A 16 13.16 8.00 -4.86
CA SER A 16 14.39 8.64 -4.37
C SER A 16 14.30 10.17 -4.28
N ALA A 17 13.44 10.81 -5.07
CA ALA A 17 13.22 12.25 -5.02
C ALA A 17 12.18 12.67 -3.97
N HIS A 18 11.44 11.70 -3.40
CA HIS A 18 10.23 11.95 -2.62
C HIS A 18 10.09 11.06 -1.37
N GLU A 19 11.18 10.47 -0.87
CA GLU A 19 11.13 9.52 0.24
C GLU A 19 10.38 10.06 1.47
N ASP A 20 10.67 11.29 1.89
CA ASP A 20 10.02 11.88 3.08
C ASP A 20 8.54 12.17 2.87
N LEU A 21 8.11 12.41 1.62
CA LEU A 21 6.69 12.53 1.29
C LEU A 21 6.04 11.15 1.40
N LEU A 22 6.64 10.13 0.78
CA LEU A 22 6.13 8.77 0.77
C LEU A 22 6.04 8.19 2.19
N ARG A 23 7.06 8.36 3.03
CA ARG A 23 7.04 7.98 4.45
C ARG A 23 5.85 8.59 5.19
N ARG A 24 5.60 9.89 5.01
CA ARG A 24 4.48 10.57 5.67
C ARG A 24 3.12 10.12 5.12
N CYS A 25 3.01 9.87 3.82
CA CYS A 25 1.80 9.36 3.21
C CYS A 25 1.45 7.96 3.74
N PHE A 26 2.41 7.03 3.75
CA PHE A 26 2.17 5.68 4.25
C PHE A 26 2.02 5.60 5.77
N ALA A 27 2.67 6.49 6.53
CA ALA A 27 2.36 6.64 7.96
C ALA A 27 0.91 7.10 8.20
N CYS A 28 0.34 7.93 7.33
CA CYS A 28 -1.07 8.31 7.40
C CYS A 28 -2.00 7.14 7.06
N VAL A 29 -1.65 6.35 6.05
CA VAL A 29 -2.39 5.11 5.70
C VAL A 29 -2.39 4.15 6.88
N ASP A 30 -1.24 3.91 7.50
CA ASP A 30 -1.09 3.03 8.67
C ASP A 30 -1.99 3.48 9.84
N LEU A 31 -2.01 4.79 10.15
CA LEU A 31 -2.92 5.36 11.15
C LEU A 31 -4.39 5.15 10.79
N GLY A 32 -4.72 5.27 9.51
CA GLY A 32 -6.07 5.05 9.00
C GLY A 32 -6.52 3.60 9.12
N LEU A 33 -5.65 2.66 8.77
CA LEU A 33 -5.94 1.23 8.82
C LEU A 33 -6.09 0.72 10.26
N ARG A 34 -5.34 1.29 11.21
CA ARG A 34 -5.47 1.00 12.66
C ARG A 34 -6.71 1.58 13.32
N SER A 35 -7.48 2.41 12.62
CA SER A 35 -8.72 2.96 13.14
C SER A 35 -9.76 1.84 13.34
N THR A 36 -10.53 1.93 14.43
CA THR A 36 -11.71 1.07 14.63
C THR A 36 -12.89 1.46 13.74
N ASP A 37 -12.80 2.60 13.05
CA ASP A 37 -13.77 3.03 12.05
C ASP A 37 -13.52 2.31 10.72
N THR A 38 -14.39 1.33 10.43
CA THR A 38 -14.34 0.55 9.19
C THR A 38 -14.56 1.39 7.95
N THR A 39 -15.31 2.49 8.03
CA THR A 39 -15.52 3.40 6.90
C THR A 39 -14.22 4.11 6.53
N LEU A 40 -13.43 4.48 7.54
CA LEU A 40 -12.12 5.09 7.32
C LEU A 40 -11.14 4.07 6.74
N ASN A 41 -11.13 2.84 7.26
CA ASN A 41 -10.29 1.75 6.74
C ASN A 41 -10.60 1.48 5.25
N ASP A 42 -11.88 1.31 4.91
CA ASP A 42 -12.34 1.12 3.53
C ASP A 42 -11.95 2.30 2.63
N ALA A 43 -12.06 3.54 3.13
CA ALA A 43 -11.66 4.72 2.37
C ALA A 43 -10.16 4.70 2.04
N PHE A 44 -9.29 4.31 2.99
CA PHE A 44 -7.86 4.17 2.72
C PHE A 44 -7.56 3.03 1.74
N TRP A 45 -8.28 1.91 1.83
CA TRP A 45 -8.17 0.84 0.85
C TRP A 45 -8.53 1.33 -0.56
N PHE A 46 -9.79 1.73 -0.79
CA PHE A 46 -10.29 2.04 -2.12
C PHE A 46 -9.69 3.33 -2.73
N GLN A 47 -9.31 4.32 -1.92
CA GLN A 47 -8.80 5.59 -2.44
C GLN A 47 -7.28 5.67 -2.52
N VAL A 48 -6.54 4.74 -1.91
CA VAL A 48 -5.07 4.79 -1.86
C VAL A 48 -4.45 3.46 -2.27
N LEU A 49 -4.74 2.38 -1.54
CA LEU A 49 -4.05 1.10 -1.72
C LEU A 49 -4.50 0.34 -2.97
N GLU A 50 -5.81 0.32 -3.26
CA GLU A 50 -6.36 -0.33 -4.46
C GLU A 50 -5.76 0.27 -5.74
N LEU A 51 -5.52 1.58 -5.78
CA LEU A 51 -4.92 2.26 -6.93
C LEU A 51 -3.47 1.84 -7.20
N LEU A 52 -2.77 1.29 -6.19
CA LEU A 52 -1.44 0.73 -6.38
C LEU A 52 -1.49 -0.59 -7.17
N LEU A 53 -2.64 -1.27 -7.17
CA LEU A 53 -2.81 -2.55 -7.86
C LEU A 53 -2.91 -2.38 -9.39
N ASP A 54 -3.22 -1.18 -9.87
CA ASP A 54 -3.21 -0.87 -11.30
C ASP A 54 -1.82 -1.03 -11.94
N ASP A 55 -0.75 -0.96 -11.12
CA ASP A 55 0.64 -1.06 -11.55
C ASP A 55 1.47 -1.78 -10.47
N LEU A 56 1.74 -3.08 -10.68
CA LEU A 56 2.46 -3.91 -9.71
C LEU A 56 3.87 -3.38 -9.39
N ASP A 57 4.53 -2.71 -10.34
CA ASP A 57 5.84 -2.09 -10.09
C ASP A 57 5.72 -0.91 -9.11
N VAL A 58 4.60 -0.18 -9.16
CA VAL A 58 4.27 0.91 -8.23
C VAL A 58 3.93 0.36 -6.84
N LEU A 59 3.21 -0.76 -6.77
CA LEU A 59 2.98 -1.46 -5.51
C LEU A 59 4.29 -1.93 -4.86
N ASP A 60 5.20 -2.51 -5.64
CA ASP A 60 6.52 -2.92 -5.15
C ASP A 60 7.37 -1.72 -4.71
N ALA A 61 7.30 -0.59 -5.42
CA ALA A 61 7.95 0.65 -5.03
C ALA A 61 7.37 1.27 -3.74
N ALA A 62 6.11 1.00 -3.41
CA ALA A 62 5.45 1.50 -2.22
C ALA A 62 5.80 0.70 -0.96
N CYS A 63 6.08 -0.59 -1.10
CA CYS A 63 6.30 -1.51 0.01
C CYS A 63 7.40 -1.06 1.01
N PRO A 64 8.55 -0.47 0.62
CA PRO A 64 9.54 0.06 1.57
C PRO A 64 9.01 1.15 2.52
N PHE A 65 7.91 1.81 2.16
CA PHE A 65 7.31 2.88 2.95
C PHE A 65 6.14 2.40 3.82
N MET A 66 5.64 1.18 3.58
CA MET A 66 4.59 0.54 4.37
C MET A 66 5.16 -0.03 5.67
N THR A 67 4.36 0.00 6.73
CA THR A 67 4.60 -0.80 7.94
C THR A 67 4.33 -2.27 7.66
N ASP A 68 4.85 -3.16 8.51
CA ASP A 68 4.60 -4.60 8.38
C ASP A 68 3.10 -4.90 8.45
N GLU A 69 2.35 -4.27 9.38
CA GLU A 69 0.89 -4.40 9.47
C GLU A 69 0.17 -3.92 8.19
N THR A 70 0.63 -2.82 7.57
CA THR A 70 0.05 -2.36 6.30
C THR A 70 0.34 -3.35 5.18
N ARG A 71 1.54 -3.96 5.15
CA ARG A 71 1.87 -5.00 4.16
C ARG A 71 1.03 -6.25 4.37
N ASP A 72 0.82 -6.68 5.60
CA ASP A 72 -0.03 -7.85 5.91
C ASP A 72 -1.47 -7.60 5.48
N TYR A 73 -2.00 -6.41 5.76
CA TYR A 73 -3.33 -5.99 5.29
C TYR A 73 -3.42 -5.99 3.76
N VAL A 74 -2.42 -5.44 3.06
CA VAL A 74 -2.38 -5.44 1.59
C VAL A 74 -2.31 -6.88 1.07
N LEU A 75 -1.48 -7.74 1.67
CA LEU A 75 -1.33 -9.14 1.28
C LEU A 75 -2.65 -9.92 1.45
N GLU A 76 -3.37 -9.70 2.54
CA GLU A 76 -4.71 -10.26 2.76
C GLU A 76 -5.64 -9.89 1.60
N LYS A 77 -5.70 -8.60 1.25
CA LYS A 77 -6.55 -8.13 0.14
C LYS A 77 -6.12 -8.67 -1.22
N LEU A 78 -4.82 -8.71 -1.52
CA LEU A 78 -4.31 -9.33 -2.75
C LEU A 78 -4.79 -10.78 -2.87
N THR A 79 -4.74 -11.51 -1.76
CA THR A 79 -5.17 -12.91 -1.68
C THR A 79 -6.68 -13.04 -1.87
N ASP A 80 -7.48 -12.24 -1.14
CA ASP A 80 -8.94 -12.23 -1.20
C ASP A 80 -9.48 -11.91 -2.61
N PHE A 81 -8.83 -10.97 -3.30
CA PHE A 81 -9.21 -10.57 -4.65
C PHE A 81 -8.56 -11.42 -5.76
N GLY A 82 -7.73 -12.40 -5.41
CA GLY A 82 -7.07 -13.28 -6.38
C GLY A 82 -6.06 -12.56 -7.27
N VAL A 83 -5.44 -11.48 -6.77
CA VAL A 83 -4.40 -10.75 -7.49
C VAL A 83 -3.09 -11.55 -7.46
N PRO A 84 -2.44 -11.80 -8.61
CA PRO A 84 -1.16 -12.50 -8.63
C PRO A 84 -0.08 -11.78 -7.82
N LEU A 85 0.59 -12.49 -6.92
CA LEU A 85 1.68 -11.94 -6.13
C LEU A 85 2.94 -11.79 -6.98
N THR A 86 3.61 -10.63 -6.91
CA THR A 86 4.97 -10.48 -7.43
C THR A 86 5.95 -11.31 -6.59
N PRO A 87 7.19 -11.56 -7.06
CA PRO A 87 8.20 -12.26 -6.25
C PRO A 87 8.44 -11.61 -4.89
N HIS A 88 8.30 -10.29 -4.81
CA HIS A 88 8.47 -9.52 -3.58
C HIS A 88 7.34 -9.81 -2.58
N TRP A 89 6.07 -9.71 -3.00
CA TRP A 89 4.92 -10.03 -2.15
C TRP A 89 4.83 -11.52 -1.81
N SER A 90 5.31 -12.40 -2.70
CA SER A 90 5.46 -13.83 -2.42
C SER A 90 6.49 -14.09 -1.31
N ALA A 91 7.61 -13.36 -1.32
CA ALA A 91 8.63 -13.46 -0.27
C ALA A 91 8.12 -12.90 1.07
N TRP A 92 7.35 -11.80 1.03
CA TRP A 92 6.68 -11.26 2.22
C TRP A 92 5.68 -12.26 2.81
N ALA A 93 4.84 -12.87 1.98
CA ALA A 93 3.87 -13.89 2.41
C ALA A 93 4.54 -15.09 3.09
N GLY A 94 5.74 -15.49 2.65
CA GLY A 94 6.53 -16.55 3.31
C GLY A 94 7.23 -16.12 4.61
N SER A 95 7.32 -14.81 4.87
CA SER A 95 7.98 -14.22 6.05
C SER A 95 6.98 -13.74 7.10
N SER A 96 5.75 -13.43 6.71
CA SER A 96 4.67 -13.06 7.61
C SER A 96 4.28 -14.26 8.47
N PRO A 97 4.21 -14.12 9.80
CA PRO A 97 3.66 -15.17 10.66
C PRO A 97 2.19 -15.44 10.31
N PRO A 98 1.71 -16.68 10.51
CA PRO A 98 0.30 -17.05 10.31
C PRO A 98 -0.64 -16.44 11.35
#